data_AF-A0AAE7A5X8-F1
#
_entry.id   AF-A0AAE7A5X8-F1
#
_cell.length_a   1.000
_cell.length_b   1.000
_cell.length_c   1.000
_cell.angle_alpha   90.00
_cell.angle_beta   90.00
_cell.angle_gamma   90.00
#
_symmetry.space_group_name_H-M   'P 1'
#
loop_
_entity.id
_entity.type
_entity.pdbx_description
1 polymer ?
#
loop_
_entity_poly.entity_id
_entity_poly.type
_entity_poly.pdbx_seq_one_letter_code
_entity_poly.pdbx_strand_id
1 'polypeptide(L)'
;MFISDESYSFRFPGLFGSGQSAWRMLERQSMDPWYQVIRRICEGSGHRIEKLISTSASVLVEILADSKTSSVEVVQVITPPWMNATPLDRMETLIELTAGYDHSGEYVLLHKVECGAVYSTSTDGTSDTSLLTEVKTIYEDPKRNASMVPEYPTVLMPKIPE
;
A
#
# COMPACT_ATOMS: atom_id res chain seq x y z
N MET A 1 -10.80 -10.17 -5.52
CA MET A 1 -10.64 -10.91 -6.79
C MET A 1 -11.24 -10.06 -7.90
N PHE A 2 -10.44 -9.68 -8.90
CA PHE A 2 -10.98 -9.05 -10.11
C PHE A 2 -11.39 -10.16 -11.08
N ILE A 3 -12.69 -10.26 -11.35
CA ILE A 3 -13.24 -11.24 -12.30
C ILE A 3 -13.53 -10.47 -13.58
N SER A 4 -12.81 -10.79 -14.66
CA SER A 4 -13.14 -10.31 -16.01
C SER A 4 -14.03 -11.34 -16.70
N ASP A 5 -15.04 -10.84 -17.40
CA ASP A 5 -15.65 -11.62 -18.48
C ASP A 5 -14.67 -11.69 -19.66
N GLU A 6 -14.54 -12.87 -20.27
CA GLU A 6 -13.63 -13.12 -21.39
C GLU A 6 -13.95 -12.22 -22.61
N SER A 7 -15.20 -11.76 -22.75
CA SER A 7 -15.62 -10.80 -23.79
C SER A 7 -14.97 -9.42 -23.65
N TYR A 8 -14.49 -9.03 -22.46
CA TYR A 8 -13.70 -7.82 -22.25
C TYR A 8 -12.19 -8.06 -22.37
N SER A 9 -11.76 -9.30 -22.60
CA SER A 9 -10.36 -9.59 -22.87
C SER A 9 -10.00 -9.05 -24.26
N PHE A 10 -8.99 -8.18 -24.30
CA PHE A 10 -8.45 -7.70 -25.55
C PHE A 10 -7.00 -8.12 -25.67
N ARG A 11 -6.72 -8.98 -26.65
CA ARG A 11 -5.35 -9.36 -27.02
C ARG A 11 -4.85 -8.36 -28.06
N PHE A 12 -3.86 -7.56 -27.72
CA PHE A 12 -3.02 -6.91 -28.73
C PHE A 12 -1.96 -7.93 -29.18
N PRO A 13 -2.01 -8.44 -30.43
CA PRO A 13 -0.95 -9.31 -30.90
C PRO A 13 0.38 -8.55 -30.91
N GLY A 14 1.38 -9.04 -30.17
CA GLY A 14 2.75 -8.53 -30.19
C GLY A 14 3.09 -7.38 -29.24
N LEU A 15 2.16 -6.90 -28.41
CA LEU A 15 2.40 -5.75 -27.50
C LEU A 15 2.65 -6.18 -26.05
N PHE A 16 2.08 -7.32 -25.65
CA PHE A 16 2.26 -7.92 -24.33
C PHE A 16 2.70 -9.38 -24.51
N GLY A 17 3.62 -9.85 -23.68
CA GLY A 17 4.15 -11.22 -23.77
C GLY A 17 3.05 -12.28 -23.62
N SER A 18 3.32 -13.52 -24.04
CA SER A 18 2.37 -14.62 -23.90
C SER A 18 1.91 -14.78 -22.43
N GLY A 19 0.60 -14.79 -22.19
CA GLY A 19 0.01 -15.00 -20.86
C GLY A 19 -0.39 -13.73 -20.10
N GLN A 20 -0.30 -12.55 -20.72
CA GLN A 20 -0.72 -11.28 -20.11
C GLN A 20 -2.11 -10.85 -20.61
N SER A 21 -2.95 -10.35 -19.70
CA SER A 21 -4.25 -9.76 -19.99
C SER A 21 -4.26 -8.29 -19.54
N ALA A 22 -4.78 -7.40 -20.39
CA ALA A 22 -4.96 -6.00 -20.06
C ALA A 22 -6.40 -5.75 -19.55
N TRP A 23 -6.52 -5.00 -18.47
CA TRP A 23 -7.79 -4.57 -17.90
C TRP A 23 -8.06 -3.13 -18.34
N ARG A 24 -9.19 -2.88 -18.99
CA ARG A 24 -9.56 -1.52 -19.47
C ARG A 24 -10.42 -0.73 -18.49
N MET A 25 -11.12 -1.44 -17.62
CA MET A 25 -12.05 -0.88 -16.64
C MET A 25 -12.18 -1.81 -15.45
N LEU A 26 -12.37 -1.24 -14.27
CA LEU A 26 -12.64 -1.95 -13.03
C LEU A 26 -13.91 -1.34 -12.44
N GLU A 27 -14.95 -2.16 -12.27
CA GLU A 27 -16.16 -1.79 -11.53
C GLU A 27 -16.13 -2.49 -10.18
N ARG A 28 -16.57 -1.79 -9.13
CA ARG A 28 -16.62 -2.34 -7.79
C ARG A 28 -17.83 -1.80 -7.03
N GLN A 29 -18.50 -2.71 -6.32
CA GLN A 29 -19.64 -2.39 -5.46
C GLN A 29 -19.24 -2.05 -4.02
N SER A 30 -18.15 -2.64 -3.51
CA SER A 30 -17.64 -2.34 -2.16
C SER A 30 -16.96 -0.97 -2.15
N MET A 31 -17.15 -0.25 -1.03
CA MET A 31 -16.55 1.04 -0.75
C MET A 31 -15.35 0.92 0.20
N ASP A 32 -14.77 -0.26 0.42
CA ASP A 32 -13.61 -0.43 1.33
C ASP A 32 -12.33 0.15 0.70
N PRO A 33 -11.31 0.55 1.48
CA PRO A 33 -10.07 1.09 0.94
C PRO A 33 -9.30 0.08 0.08
N TRP A 34 -8.50 0.59 -0.86
CA TRP A 34 -7.55 -0.21 -1.64
C TRP A 34 -6.13 0.09 -1.20
N TYR A 35 -5.20 -0.79 -1.56
CA TYR A 35 -3.79 -0.58 -1.30
C TYR A 35 -2.99 -0.73 -2.59
N GLN A 36 -2.15 0.24 -2.89
CA GLN A 36 -1.13 0.11 -3.93
C GLN A 36 0.21 -0.21 -3.27
N VAL A 37 0.84 -1.31 -3.67
CA VAL A 37 2.16 -1.71 -3.20
C VAL A 37 3.14 -1.52 -4.35
N ILE A 38 4.14 -0.67 -4.14
CA ILE A 38 5.25 -0.47 -5.07
C ILE A 38 6.42 -1.30 -4.57
N ARG A 39 6.92 -2.19 -5.42
CA ARG A 39 8.03 -3.11 -5.09
C ARG A 39 9.16 -2.93 -6.06
N ARG A 40 10.38 -3.08 -5.56
CA ARG A 40 11.57 -3.30 -6.37
C ARG A 40 11.94 -4.76 -6.32
N ILE A 41 11.97 -5.40 -7.48
CA ILE A 41 12.48 -6.76 -7.64
C ILE A 41 13.91 -6.64 -8.17
N CYS A 42 14.85 -7.27 -7.46
CA CYS A 42 16.25 -7.33 -7.88
C CYS A 42 16.51 -8.67 -8.57
N GLU A 43 16.87 -8.63 -9.85
CA GLU A 43 17.16 -9.82 -10.67
C GLU A 43 18.56 -9.70 -11.26
N GLY A 44 19.53 -10.40 -10.68
CA GLY A 44 20.93 -10.31 -11.09
C GLY A 44 21.49 -8.89 -10.90
N SER A 45 21.98 -8.27 -11.97
CA SER A 45 22.46 -6.88 -11.97
C SER A 45 21.36 -5.85 -12.25
N GLY A 46 20.15 -6.29 -12.59
CA GLY A 46 19.02 -5.43 -12.93
C GLY A 46 18.03 -5.26 -11.79
N HIS A 47 17.12 -4.29 -11.95
CA HIS A 47 15.93 -4.18 -11.12
C HIS A 47 14.72 -3.85 -11.97
N ARG A 48 13.54 -4.35 -11.57
CA ARG A 48 12.25 -3.90 -12.08
C ARG A 48 11.39 -3.35 -10.95
N ILE A 49 10.51 -2.42 -11.29
CA ILE A 49 9.49 -1.90 -10.38
C ILE A 49 8.16 -2.56 -10.72
N GLU A 50 7.52 -3.14 -9.71
CA GLU A 50 6.16 -3.65 -9.80
C GLU A 50 5.20 -2.79 -8.99
N LYS A 51 3.99 -2.61 -9.54
CA LYS A 51 2.89 -1.93 -8.88
C LYS A 51 1.74 -2.90 -8.76
N LEU A 52 1.42 -3.30 -7.54
CA LEU A 52 0.34 -4.23 -7.23
C LEU A 52 -0.80 -3.46 -6.58
N ILE A 53 -2.03 -3.77 -6.97
CA ILE A 53 -3.24 -3.23 -6.31
C ILE A 53 -3.90 -4.36 -5.52
N SER A 54 -4.00 -4.18 -4.22
CA SER A 54 -4.74 -5.04 -3.31
C SER A 54 -6.12 -4.44 -3.01
N THR A 55 -7.16 -5.28 -3.08
CA THR A 55 -8.54 -4.89 -2.79
C THR A 55 -8.94 -5.08 -1.32
N SER A 56 -8.07 -5.67 -0.49
CA SER A 56 -8.33 -5.92 0.93
C SER A 56 -7.04 -5.96 1.75
N ALA A 57 -7.16 -5.78 3.06
CA ALA A 57 -6.03 -5.91 3.98
C ALA A 57 -5.46 -7.34 4.02
N SER A 58 -6.32 -8.37 3.85
CA SER A 58 -5.87 -9.77 3.80
C SER A 58 -4.95 -10.06 2.62
N VAL A 59 -5.32 -9.61 1.41
CA VAL A 59 -4.46 -9.76 0.22
C VAL A 59 -3.20 -8.89 0.34
N LEU A 60 -3.29 -7.73 1.03
CA LEU A 60 -2.10 -6.94 1.34
C LEU A 60 -1.12 -7.74 2.22
N VAL A 61 -1.59 -8.44 3.25
CA VAL A 61 -0.73 -9.30 4.10
C VAL A 61 -0.01 -10.36 3.26
N GLU A 62 -0.73 -11.02 2.35
CA GLU A 62 -0.15 -12.03 1.46
C GLU A 62 0.94 -11.43 0.56
N ILE A 63 0.66 -10.27 -0.03
CA ILE A 63 1.63 -9.51 -0.81
C ILE A 63 2.84 -9.21 0.07
N LEU A 64 2.67 -8.57 1.22
CA LEU A 64 3.75 -8.17 2.14
C LEU A 64 4.61 -9.35 2.64
N ALA A 65 4.03 -10.54 2.80
CA ALA A 65 4.77 -11.74 3.20
C ALA A 65 5.76 -12.24 2.12
N ASP A 66 5.50 -11.95 0.84
CA ASP A 66 6.37 -12.35 -0.27
C ASP A 66 7.61 -11.46 -0.37
N SER A 67 8.67 -11.82 0.35
CA SER A 67 9.89 -11.01 0.55
C SER A 67 11.17 -11.62 -0.04
N LYS A 68 11.09 -12.77 -0.72
CA LYS A 68 12.31 -13.55 -1.07
C LYS A 68 13.21 -12.88 -2.12
N THR A 69 12.66 -12.06 -3.00
CA THR A 69 13.41 -11.41 -4.10
C THR A 69 12.99 -9.95 -4.35
N SER A 70 12.09 -9.42 -3.52
CA SER A 70 11.52 -8.09 -3.70
C SER A 70 11.56 -7.30 -2.39
N SER A 71 11.90 -6.01 -2.49
CA SER A 71 11.73 -5.06 -1.39
C SER A 71 10.49 -4.20 -1.65
N VAL A 72 9.68 -4.03 -0.62
CA VAL A 72 8.57 -3.07 -0.65
C VAL A 72 9.16 -1.67 -0.52
N GLU A 73 8.93 -0.82 -1.52
CA GLU A 73 9.44 0.55 -1.50
C GLU A 73 8.45 1.51 -0.85
N VAL A 74 7.15 1.35 -1.18
CA VAL A 74 6.07 2.21 -0.73
C VAL A 74 4.77 1.40 -0.70
N VAL A 75 3.97 1.59 0.34
CA VAL A 75 2.55 1.22 0.34
C VAL A 75 1.73 2.50 0.35
N GLN A 76 0.72 2.59 -0.51
CA GLN A 76 -0.25 3.67 -0.52
C GLN A 76 -1.63 3.09 -0.25
N VAL A 77 -2.46 3.83 0.49
CA VAL A 77 -3.88 3.53 0.67
C VAL A 77 -4.69 4.46 -0.23
N ILE A 78 -5.71 3.93 -0.88
CA ILE A 78 -6.75 4.69 -1.55
C ILE A 78 -7.97 4.66 -0.65
N THR A 79 -8.25 5.79 0.02
CA THR A 79 -9.35 5.94 0.96
C THR A 79 -10.59 6.48 0.24
N PRO A 80 -11.78 5.92 0.50
CA PRO A 80 -13.04 6.37 -0.08
C PRO A 80 -13.57 7.66 0.59
N PRO A 81 -14.48 8.41 -0.05
CA PRO A 81 -15.09 9.64 0.47
C PRO A 81 -15.61 9.55 1.90
N TRP A 82 -16.31 8.46 2.23
CA TRP A 82 -16.92 8.27 3.55
C TRP A 82 -15.87 8.13 4.67
N MET A 83 -14.67 7.68 4.32
CA MET A 83 -13.57 7.45 5.26
C MET A 83 -12.67 8.68 5.39
N ASN A 84 -12.41 9.37 4.28
CA ASN A 84 -11.47 10.50 4.25
C ASN A 84 -12.13 11.87 4.43
N ALA A 85 -13.46 11.91 4.53
CA ALA A 85 -14.27 13.13 4.66
C ALA A 85 -14.07 14.14 3.52
N THR A 86 -13.73 13.65 2.32
CA THR A 86 -13.60 14.45 1.10
C THR A 86 -14.59 13.97 0.02
N PRO A 87 -14.84 14.76 -1.05
CA PRO A 87 -15.80 14.36 -2.09
C PRO A 87 -15.34 13.19 -2.97
N LEU A 88 -14.05 12.82 -2.95
CA LEU A 88 -13.45 11.86 -3.87
C LEU A 88 -12.58 10.85 -3.13
N ASP A 89 -12.24 9.76 -3.83
CA ASP A 89 -11.18 8.87 -3.38
C ASP A 89 -9.86 9.64 -3.26
N ARG A 90 -9.06 9.31 -2.24
CA ARG A 90 -7.78 9.95 -2.00
C ARG A 90 -6.69 8.90 -1.84
N MET A 91 -5.61 9.03 -2.63
CA MET A 91 -4.44 8.15 -2.56
C MET A 91 -3.35 8.82 -1.72
N GLU A 92 -2.91 8.16 -0.66
CA GLU A 92 -1.88 8.66 0.26
C GLU A 92 -0.89 7.57 0.63
N THR A 93 0.36 7.96 0.91
CA THR A 93 1.36 7.05 1.47
C THR A 93 0.90 6.54 2.83
N LEU A 94 0.80 5.22 2.95
CA LEU A 94 0.45 4.52 4.18
C LEU A 94 1.71 4.41 5.03
N ILE A 95 1.61 4.79 6.29
CA ILE A 95 2.71 4.73 7.27
C ILE A 95 2.53 3.52 8.17
N GLU A 96 1.29 3.26 8.59
CA GLU A 96 0.97 2.18 9.50
C GLU A 96 -0.43 1.67 9.17
N LEU A 97 -0.59 0.35 9.18
CA LEU A 97 -1.89 -0.31 9.13
C LEU A 97 -2.01 -1.23 10.32
N THR A 98 -3.02 -0.99 11.13
CA THR A 98 -3.27 -1.77 12.34
C THR A 98 -4.68 -2.32 12.30
N ALA A 99 -4.84 -3.56 12.73
CA ALA A 99 -6.12 -4.25 12.83
C ALA A 99 -6.44 -4.57 14.30
N GLY A 100 -7.72 -4.60 14.64
CA GLY A 100 -8.20 -5.06 15.94
C GLY A 100 -9.72 -5.14 15.96
N TYR A 101 -10.29 -5.29 17.15
CA TYR A 101 -11.73 -5.29 17.35
C TYR A 101 -12.14 -4.15 18.27
N ASP A 102 -13.21 -3.43 17.92
CA ASP A 102 -13.76 -2.38 18.76
C ASP A 102 -14.55 -2.97 19.97
N HIS A 103 -15.15 -2.10 20.78
CA HIS A 103 -15.94 -2.53 21.93
C HIS A 103 -17.22 -3.31 21.56
N SER A 104 -17.67 -3.22 20.31
CA SER A 104 -18.84 -3.94 19.79
C SER A 104 -18.46 -5.30 19.20
N GLY A 105 -17.15 -5.58 19.07
CA GLY A 105 -16.61 -6.78 18.45
C GLY A 105 -16.50 -6.69 16.93
N GLU A 106 -16.68 -5.50 16.35
CA GLU A 106 -16.48 -5.29 14.91
C GLU A 106 -14.99 -5.21 14.56
N TYR A 107 -14.63 -5.80 13.42
CA TYR A 107 -13.25 -5.79 12.93
C TYR A 107 -12.91 -4.43 12.32
N VAL A 108 -11.93 -3.74 12.89
CA VAL A 108 -11.55 -2.37 12.53
C VAL A 108 -10.12 -2.32 12.01
N LEU A 109 -9.92 -1.57 10.93
CA LEU A 109 -8.62 -1.23 10.37
C LEU A 109 -8.35 0.26 10.56
N LEU A 110 -7.18 0.58 11.12
CA LEU A 110 -6.68 1.94 11.30
C LEU A 110 -5.53 2.20 10.33
N HIS A 111 -5.69 3.21 9.48
CA HIS A 111 -4.76 3.58 8.42
C HIS A 111 -4.13 4.92 8.75
N LYS A 112 -2.90 4.88 9.26
CA LYS A 112 -2.12 6.09 9.48
C LYS A 112 -1.42 6.47 8.19
N VAL A 113 -1.67 7.67 7.68
CA VAL A 113 -1.07 8.16 6.44
C VAL A 113 0.02 9.19 6.70
N GLU A 114 0.79 9.53 5.66
CA GLU A 114 1.98 10.37 5.75
C GLU A 114 1.72 11.77 6.34
N CYS A 115 0.54 12.35 6.06
CA CYS A 115 0.12 13.64 6.61
C CYS A 115 -0.24 13.58 8.11
N GLY A 116 -0.20 12.39 8.72
CA GLY A 116 -0.49 12.16 10.14
C GLY A 116 -1.95 11.84 10.44
N ALA A 117 -2.85 11.94 9.45
CA ALA A 117 -4.23 11.50 9.61
C ALA A 117 -4.32 9.99 9.85
N VAL A 118 -5.32 9.58 10.63
CA VAL A 118 -5.64 8.17 10.88
C VAL A 118 -7.07 7.92 10.42
N TYR A 119 -7.23 7.03 9.45
CA TYR A 119 -8.52 6.68 8.90
C TYR A 119 -8.98 5.32 9.39
N SER A 120 -10.27 5.21 9.72
CA SER A 120 -10.87 4.01 10.28
C SER A 120 -11.87 3.40 9.32
N THR A 121 -11.93 2.07 9.27
CA THR A 121 -13.05 1.36 8.63
C THR A 121 -14.30 1.31 9.50
N SER A 122 -14.20 1.69 10.78
CA SER A 122 -15.36 1.74 11.66
C SER A 122 -16.28 2.91 11.28
N THR A 123 -17.59 2.66 11.36
CA THR A 123 -18.61 3.68 11.07
C THR A 123 -18.72 4.75 12.16
N ASP A 124 -18.24 4.46 13.36
CA ASP A 124 -18.19 5.40 14.49
C ASP A 124 -16.99 6.36 14.42
N GLY A 125 -16.07 6.17 13.47
CA GLY A 125 -14.88 6.99 13.29
C GLY A 125 -13.77 6.74 14.32
N THR A 126 -13.82 5.65 15.08
CA THR A 126 -12.79 5.28 16.06
C THR A 126 -11.42 5.26 15.39
N SER A 127 -10.56 6.21 15.77
CA SER A 127 -9.23 6.42 15.18
C SER A 127 -8.10 6.18 16.18
N ASP A 128 -8.44 5.87 17.43
CA ASP A 128 -7.51 5.58 18.50
C ASP A 128 -7.30 4.06 18.65
N THR A 129 -6.06 3.60 18.48
CA THR A 129 -5.67 2.19 18.63
C THR A 129 -5.90 1.68 20.04
N SER A 130 -5.88 2.53 21.07
CA SER A 130 -6.09 2.14 22.46
C SER A 130 -7.52 1.71 22.78
N LEU A 131 -8.47 2.06 21.90
CA LEU A 131 -9.87 1.63 21.97
C LEU A 131 -10.11 0.25 21.34
N LEU A 132 -9.08 -0.33 20.71
CA LEU A 132 -9.15 -1.64 20.08
C LEU A 132 -8.60 -2.74 20.99
N THR A 133 -9.15 -3.92 20.82
CA THR A 133 -8.69 -5.18 21.42
C THR A 133 -8.04 -6.08 20.36
N GLU A 134 -7.21 -7.02 20.80
CA GLU A 134 -6.46 -7.95 19.93
C GLU A 134 -5.68 -7.26 18.81
N VAL A 135 -5.06 -6.13 19.16
CA VAL A 135 -4.39 -5.25 18.20
C VAL A 135 -3.21 -5.95 17.52
N LYS A 136 -3.19 -5.91 16.20
CA LYS A 136 -2.13 -6.44 15.35
C LYS A 136 -1.74 -5.43 14.27
N THR A 137 -0.46 -5.04 14.25
CA THR A 137 0.12 -4.28 13.14
C THR A 137 0.27 -5.18 11.91
N ILE A 138 -0.35 -4.77 10.80
CA ILE A 138 -0.26 -5.43 9.49
C ILE A 138 0.92 -4.88 8.69
N TYR A 139 1.13 -3.57 8.77
CA TYR A 139 2.17 -2.88 8.02
C TYR A 139 2.70 -1.70 8.81
N GLU A 140 4.00 -1.46 8.71
CA GLU A 140 4.68 -0.28 9.20
C GLU A 140 5.77 0.11 8.18
N ASP A 141 5.85 1.39 7.81
CA ASP A 141 6.82 1.85 6.82
C ASP A 141 8.26 1.78 7.39
N PRO A 142 9.13 0.90 6.84
CA PRO A 142 10.48 0.71 7.33
C PRO A 142 11.36 1.96 7.20
N LYS A 143 11.03 2.89 6.29
CA LYS A 143 11.83 4.12 6.08
C LYS A 143 11.66 5.13 7.22
N ARG A 144 10.53 5.12 7.93
CA ARG A 144 10.36 5.95 9.12
C ARG A 144 11.10 5.39 10.34
N ASN A 145 11.21 4.07 10.46
CA ASN A 145 12.05 3.43 11.48
C ASN A 145 13.55 3.69 11.25
N ALA A 146 13.97 3.88 10.01
CA ALA A 146 15.35 4.24 9.65
C ALA A 146 15.71 5.73 9.87
N SER A 147 14.76 6.59 10.26
CA SER A 147 15.07 7.99 10.63
C SER A 147 15.75 8.13 12.00
N MET A 148 16.03 7.02 12.70
CA MET A 148 17.06 6.94 13.74
C MET A 148 18.40 6.44 13.14
N VAL A 149 19.04 7.30 12.33
CA VAL A 149 20.48 7.32 11.92
C VAL A 149 20.97 6.16 11.01
N PRO A 150 21.59 6.48 9.85
CA PRO A 150 23.04 6.71 9.82
C PRO A 150 23.43 8.08 9.25
N GLU A 151 24.36 8.75 9.94
CA GLU A 151 25.14 9.85 9.38
C GLU A 151 25.86 9.36 8.11
N TYR A 152 25.65 10.05 7.00
CA TYR A 152 26.54 9.92 5.86
C TYR A 152 27.81 10.75 6.13
N PRO A 153 29.02 10.20 5.90
CA PRO A 153 30.24 10.97 6.06
C PRO A 153 30.31 12.08 5.02
N THR A 154 30.52 13.30 5.48
CA THR A 154 30.77 14.50 4.67
C THR A 154 31.85 14.22 3.63
N VAL A 155 31.46 14.22 2.36
CA VAL A 155 32.42 14.18 1.24
C VAL A 155 33.11 15.54 1.19
N LEU A 156 34.37 15.60 1.61
CA LEU A 156 35.26 16.73 1.40
C LEU A 156 35.41 16.96 -0.12
N MET A 157 34.91 18.09 -0.62
CA MET A 157 35.18 18.50 -2.01
C MET A 157 36.68 18.81 -2.17
N PRO A 158 37.32 18.37 -3.27
CA PRO A 158 38.71 18.72 -3.53
C PRO A 158 38.82 20.22 -3.85
N LYS A 159 39.79 20.89 -3.21
CA LYS A 159 40.18 22.27 -3.53
C LYS A 159 40.63 22.34 -4.99
N ILE A 160 40.05 23.28 -5.73
CA ILE A 160 40.50 23.66 -7.07
C ILE A 160 41.80 24.45 -6.90
N PRO A 161 42.90 24.10 -7.60
CA PRO A 161 44.13 24.88 -7.55
C PRO A 161 44.01 26.14 -8.41
N GLU A 162 44.53 27.26 -7.90
CA GLU A 162 44.89 28.46 -8.66
C GLU A 162 46.23 28.28 -9.40
#